data_AF-A0A3D4JFG8-F1
#
_entry.id   AF-A0A3D4JFG8-F1
#
_cell.length_a   1.000
_cell.length_b   1.000
_cell.length_c   1.000
_cell.angle_alpha   90.00
_cell.angle_beta   90.00
_cell.angle_gamma   90.00
#
_symmetry.space_group_name_H-M   'P 1'
#
loop_
_entity.id
_entity.type
_entity.pdbx_description
1 polymer ?
#
loop_
_entity_poly.entity_id
_entity_poly.type
_entity_poly.pdbx_seq_one_letter_code
_entity_poly.pdbx_strand_id
1 'polypeptide(L)'
;MKEKDDEVINDELVETIRDLTRVLIIVNGEFESQSELVRKLYDFSVSPARIAKLLGMKSKDVTSIISKRKKSKKQSSITSKSLIQK
;
A
#
# COMPACT_ATOMS: atom_id res chain seq x y z
N MET A 1 -25.32 -5.84 -40.05
CA MET A 1 -25.30 -5.98 -38.59
C MET A 1 -24.09 -5.21 -38.11
N LYS A 2 -24.25 -4.20 -37.25
CA LYS A 2 -23.12 -3.48 -36.67
C LYS A 2 -22.63 -4.31 -35.49
N GLU A 3 -21.52 -5.02 -35.66
CA GLU A 3 -20.76 -5.55 -34.53
C GLU A 3 -20.36 -4.35 -33.68
N LYS A 4 -20.87 -4.31 -32.44
CA LYS A 4 -20.37 -3.40 -31.43
C LYS A 4 -19.09 -4.06 -30.94
N ASP A 5 -17.96 -3.49 -31.34
CA ASP A 5 -16.69 -3.71 -30.67
C ASP A 5 -16.84 -3.15 -29.25
N ASP A 6 -17.42 -3.95 -28.36
CA ASP A 6 -17.37 -3.68 -26.93
C ASP A 6 -15.88 -3.84 -26.55
N GLU A 7 -15.15 -2.72 -26.51
CA GLU A 7 -13.77 -2.67 -26.01
C GLU A 7 -13.73 -3.33 -24.64
N VAL A 8 -13.24 -4.58 -24.59
CA VAL A 8 -12.93 -5.26 -23.34
C VAL A 8 -11.76 -4.50 -22.74
N ILE A 9 -12.07 -3.51 -21.89
CA ILE A 9 -11.07 -2.83 -21.10
C ILE A 9 -10.38 -3.91 -20.28
N ASN A 10 -9.12 -4.18 -20.60
CA ASN A 10 -8.32 -5.19 -19.93
C ASN A 10 -8.14 -4.76 -18.46
N ASP A 11 -8.79 -5.47 -17.54
CA ASP A 11 -8.74 -5.19 -16.10
C ASP A 11 -7.31 -5.13 -15.55
N GLU A 12 -6.39 -5.91 -16.13
CA GLU A 12 -4.97 -5.91 -15.75
C GLU A 12 -4.27 -4.61 -16.18
N LEU A 13 -4.65 -4.06 -17.33
CA LEU A 13 -4.15 -2.76 -17.81
C LEU A 13 -4.67 -1.64 -16.90
N VAL A 14 -5.95 -1.68 -16.52
CA VAL A 14 -6.55 -0.70 -15.60
C VAL A 14 -5.88 -0.74 -14.23
N GLU A 15 -5.66 -1.93 -13.67
CA GLU A 15 -4.95 -2.07 -12.40
C GLU A 15 -3.49 -1.60 -12.51
N THR A 16 -2.82 -1.85 -13.63
CA THR A 16 -1.47 -1.34 -13.87
C THR A 16 -1.44 0.19 -13.94
N ILE A 17 -2.40 0.83 -14.61
CA ILE A 17 -2.52 2.29 -14.67
C ILE A 17 -2.81 2.87 -13.28
N ARG A 18 -3.69 2.23 -12.49
CA ARG A 18 -3.97 2.64 -11.11
C ARG A 18 -2.73 2.53 -10.22
N ASP A 19 -1.97 1.44 -10.34
CA ASP A 19 -0.71 1.27 -9.63
C ASP A 19 0.30 2.36 -9.98
N LEU A 20 0.49 2.65 -11.27
CA LEU A 20 1.38 3.71 -11.74
C LEU A 20 0.93 5.08 -11.23
N THR A 21 -0.36 5.37 -11.23
CA THR A 21 -0.93 6.62 -10.72
C THR A 21 -0.68 6.76 -9.21
N ARG A 22 -0.91 5.69 -8.43
CA ARG A 22 -0.63 5.66 -6.99
C ARG A 22 0.86 5.87 -6.73
N VAL A 23 1.74 5.22 -7.50
CA VAL A 23 3.20 5.38 -7.40
C VAL A 23 3.61 6.82 -7.73
N LEU A 24 3.04 7.43 -8.77
CA LEU A 24 3.38 8.81 -9.18
C LEU A 24 2.97 9.84 -8.12
N ILE A 25 1.75 9.72 -7.58
CA ILE A 25 1.26 10.56 -6.46
C ILE A 25 2.22 10.44 -5.26
N ILE A 26 2.73 9.23 -5.05
CA ILE A 26 3.62 8.91 -3.96
C ILE A 26 5.01 9.49 -4.23
N VAL A 27 5.63 9.26 -5.39
CA VAL A 27 6.96 9.81 -5.74
C VAL A 27 6.98 11.35 -5.70
N ASN A 28 5.86 12.01 -6.00
CA ASN A 28 5.72 13.45 -5.84
C ASN A 28 5.54 13.91 -4.38
N GLY A 29 5.32 12.98 -3.46
CA GLY A 29 5.31 13.22 -2.02
C GLY A 29 6.71 13.06 -1.43
N GLU A 30 7.10 13.98 -0.55
CA GLU A 30 8.29 13.79 0.28
C GLU A 30 7.97 12.75 1.37
N PHE A 31 8.73 11.64 1.41
CA PHE A 31 8.65 10.66 2.49
C PHE A 31 9.90 10.70 3.34
N GLU A 32 9.72 10.58 4.65
CA GLU A 32 10.80 10.57 5.61
C GLU A 32 11.58 9.25 5.58
N SER A 33 10.97 8.16 5.08
CA SER A 33 11.64 6.86 4.96
C SER A 33 10.98 5.91 3.94
N GLN A 34 11.76 4.94 3.47
CA GLN A 34 11.27 3.82 2.65
C GLN A 34 10.17 3.00 3.36
N SER A 35 10.20 2.92 4.68
CA SER A 35 9.15 2.25 5.47
C SER A 35 7.83 3.02 5.45
N GLU A 36 7.87 4.34 5.39
CA GLU A 36 6.69 5.19 5.24
C GLU A 36 6.08 5.00 3.86
N LEU A 37 6.90 5.06 2.81
CA LEU A 37 6.52 4.80 1.43
C LEU A 37 5.80 3.45 1.26
N VAL A 38 6.36 2.37 1.83
CA VAL A 38 5.73 1.03 1.83
C VAL A 38 4.36 1.05 2.51
N ARG A 39 4.22 1.75 3.64
CA ARG A 39 2.95 1.83 4.38
C ARG A 39 1.91 2.64 3.63
N LYS A 40 2.31 3.73 2.99
CA LYS A 40 1.44 4.57 2.14
C LYS A 40 0.93 3.77 0.96
N LEU A 41 1.81 3.10 0.21
CA LEU A 41 1.41 2.22 -0.91
C LEU A 41 0.40 1.15 -0.46
N TYR A 42 0.63 0.53 0.69
CA TYR A 42 -0.30 -0.44 1.25
C TYR A 42 -1.66 0.20 1.65
N ASP A 43 -1.65 1.41 2.21
CA ASP A 43 -2.87 2.17 2.52
C ASP A 43 -3.64 2.55 1.24
N PHE A 44 -2.95 2.71 0.10
CA PHE A 44 -3.56 2.87 -1.23
C PHE A 44 -3.99 1.54 -1.88
N SER A 45 -4.07 0.46 -1.11
CA SER A 45 -4.49 -0.87 -1.56
C SER A 45 -3.57 -1.53 -2.59
N VAL A 46 -2.31 -1.07 -2.71
CA VAL A 46 -1.31 -1.78 -3.50
C VAL A 46 -0.90 -3.06 -2.77
N SER A 47 -0.97 -4.21 -3.44
CA SER A 47 -0.66 -5.49 -2.80
C SER A 47 0.82 -5.58 -2.39
N PRO A 48 1.17 -6.29 -1.30
CA PRO A 48 2.57 -6.43 -0.86
C PRO A 48 3.51 -6.98 -1.94
N ALA A 49 3.03 -7.90 -2.77
CA ALA A 49 3.81 -8.46 -3.88
C ALA A 49 4.11 -7.40 -4.95
N ARG A 50 3.15 -6.51 -5.22
CA ARG A 50 3.33 -5.41 -6.18
C ARG A 50 4.24 -4.32 -5.63
N ILE A 51 4.11 -3.97 -4.35
CA ILE A 51 5.04 -3.05 -3.67
C ILE A 51 6.46 -3.58 -3.73
N ALA A 52 6.66 -4.88 -3.48
CA ALA A 52 7.98 -5.52 -3.57
C ALA A 52 8.60 -5.36 -4.98
N LYS A 53 7.81 -5.56 -6.03
CA LYS A 53 8.24 -5.33 -7.42
C LYS A 53 8.55 -3.85 -7.69
N LEU A 54 7.66 -2.95 -7.30
CA LEU A 54 7.80 -1.50 -7.55
C LEU A 54 9.02 -0.89 -6.86
N LEU A 55 9.35 -1.35 -5.65
CA LEU A 55 10.44 -0.81 -4.85
C LEU A 55 11.73 -1.64 -4.91
N GLY A 56 11.77 -2.71 -5.71
CA GLY A 56 12.92 -3.62 -5.76
C GLY A 56 13.24 -4.30 -4.41
N MET A 57 12.21 -4.56 -3.59
CA MET A 57 12.35 -5.12 -2.25
C MET A 57 12.02 -6.63 -2.22
N LYS A 58 12.52 -7.36 -1.23
CA LYS A 58 12.06 -8.73 -0.98
C LYS A 58 10.67 -8.70 -0.34
N SER A 59 9.76 -9.57 -0.78
CA SER A 59 8.39 -9.62 -0.26
C SER A 59 8.31 -9.76 1.27
N LYS A 60 9.25 -10.49 1.88
CA LYS A 60 9.35 -10.65 3.34
C LYS A 60 9.62 -9.33 4.09
N ASP A 61 10.33 -8.40 3.47
CA ASP A 61 10.69 -7.12 4.09
C ASP A 61 9.48 -6.18 4.05
N VAL A 62 8.74 -6.18 2.94
CA VAL A 62 7.48 -5.45 2.78
C VAL A 62 6.44 -5.92 3.82
N THR A 63 6.22 -7.24 3.94
CA THR A 63 5.26 -7.78 4.91
C THR A 63 5.69 -7.51 6.36
N SER A 64 6.99 -7.54 6.64
CA SER A 64 7.55 -7.16 7.95
C SER A 64 7.26 -5.70 8.29
N ILE A 65 7.49 -4.77 7.36
CA ILE A 65 7.22 -3.33 7.54
C ILE A 65 5.73 -3.07 7.82
N ILE A 66 4.84 -3.72 7.05
CA ILE A 66 3.38 -3.61 7.23
C ILE A 66 2.97 -4.18 8.60
N SER A 67 3.50 -5.33 8.99
CA SER A 67 3.15 -6.02 10.24
C SER A 67 3.63 -5.28 11.49
N LYS A 68 4.80 -4.65 11.44
CA LYS A 68 5.34 -3.84 12.55
C LYS A 68 4.43 -2.66 12.91
N ARG A 69 3.75 -2.05 11.92
CA ARG A 69 2.76 -0.98 12.16
C ARG A 69 1.52 -1.47 12.92
N LYS A 70 1.06 -2.71 12.68
CA LYS A 70 -0.08 -3.28 13.41
C LYS A 70 0.25 -3.47 14.90
N LYS A 71 1.49 -3.85 15.22
CA LYS A 71 1.93 -4.03 16.61
C LYS A 71 1.99 -2.69 17.37
N SER A 72 2.49 -1.61 16.76
CA SER A 72 2.54 -0.30 17.44
C SER A 72 1.16 0.29 17.74
N LYS A 73 0.19 0.17 16.83
CA LYS A 73 -1.21 0.59 17.09
C LYS A 73 -1.86 -0.21 18.22
N LYS A 74 -1.61 -1.53 18.30
CA LYS A 74 -2.17 -2.38 19.36
C LYS A 74 -1.56 -2.10 20.72
N GLN A 75 -0.27 -1.77 20.79
CA GLN A 75 0.38 -1.46 22.06
C GLN A 75 -0.05 -0.09 22.60
N SER A 76 -0.18 0.92 21.73
CA SER A 76 -0.69 2.25 22.10
C SER A 76 -2.11 2.21 22.67
N SER A 77 -3.01 1.36 22.16
CA SER A 77 -4.37 1.27 22.68
C SER A 77 -4.47 0.61 24.06
N ILE A 78 -3.49 -0.22 24.43
CA ILE A 78 -3.44 -0.90 25.73
C ILE A 78 -2.91 0.05 26.80
N THR A 79 -1.86 0.82 26.53
CA THR A 79 -1.33 1.83 27.47
C THR A 79 -2.33 2.94 27.74
N SER A 80 -3.05 3.43 26.74
CA SER A 80 -4.06 4.49 26.94
C SER A 80 -5.21 4.04 27.85
N LYS A 81 -5.61 2.76 27.81
CA LYS A 81 -6.66 2.24 28.71
C LYS A 81 -6.20 2.10 30.16
N SER A 82 -4.92 1.77 30.37
CA SER A 82 -4.34 1.63 31.72
C SER A 82 -4.20 2.98 32.46
N LEU A 83 -4.10 4.10 31.74
CA LEU A 83 -3.93 5.44 32.32
C LEU A 83 -5.25 6.08 32.79
N ILE A 84 -6.40 5.56 32.35
CA ILE A 84 -7.73 6.15 32.64
C ILE A 84 -8.36 5.53 33.91
N GLN A 85 -7.78 4.46 34.46
CA GLN A 85 -8.32 3.73 35.62
C GLN A 85 -7.61 4.00 36.95
N LYS A 86 -7.07 5.21 37.16
CA LYS A 86 -6.52 5.63 38.47
C LYS A 86 -7.24 6.84 39.01
#